data_AF-F8FI90-F1
#
_entry.id   AF-F8FI90-F1
#
_cell.length_a   1.000
_cell.length_b   1.000
_cell.length_c   1.000
_cell.angle_alpha   90.00
_cell.angle_beta   90.00
_cell.angle_gamma   90.00
#
_symmetry.space_group_name_H-M   'P 1'
#
loop_
_entity.id
_entity.type
_entity.pdbx_description
1 polymer ?
#
loop_
_entity_poly.entity_id
_entity_poly.type
_entity_poly.pdbx_seq_one_letter_code
_entity_poly.pdbx_strand_id
1 'polypeptide(L)' 'MGSIPKLLIAAGIVLIAAGLLWSLAGRFLPLGRLPGDIAIEKENVKFYFPIVTCIVISVVFSLVMYVIRIFFK' A
#
# COMPACT_ATOMS: atom_id res chain seq x y z
N MET A 1 -6.95 21.57 -23.13
CA MET A 1 -7.12 21.82 -21.68
C MET A 1 -8.04 20.77 -21.01
N GLY A 2 -8.02 19.50 -21.42
CA GLY A 2 -9.00 18.48 -20.96
C GLY A 2 -8.46 17.39 -20.03
N SER A 3 -7.16 17.42 -19.70
CA SER A 3 -6.47 16.32 -19.01
C SER A 3 -5.81 16.73 -17.69
N ILE A 4 -5.52 18.02 -17.49
CA ILE A 4 -4.89 18.52 -16.24
C ILE A 4 -5.79 18.34 -15.01
N PRO A 5 -7.12 18.64 -15.03
CA PRO A 5 -7.98 18.41 -13.87
C PRO A 5 -8.06 16.93 -13.47
N LYS A 6 -8.12 16.03 -14.46
CA LYS A 6 -8.12 14.57 -14.26
C LYS A 6 -6.82 14.09 -13.59
N LEU A 7 -5.69 14.63 -14.04
CA LEU A 7 -4.37 14.30 -13.50
C LEU A 7 -4.19 14.80 -12.06
N LEU A 8 -4.69 15.99 -11.75
CA LEU A 8 -4.70 16.54 -10.38
C LEU A 8 -5.56 15.69 -9.43
N ILE A 9 -6.75 15.26 -9.87
CA ILE A 9 -7.64 14.39 -9.09
C ILE A 9 -6.97 13.02 -8.84
N ALA A 10 -6.38 12.42 -9.88
CA ALA A 10 -5.67 11.16 -9.75
C ALA A 10 -4.50 11.26 -8.76
N ALA A 11 -3.68 12.32 -8.86
CA ALA A 11 -2.57 12.57 -7.94
C ALA A 11 -3.06 12.75 -6.49
N GLY A 12 -4.17 13.45 -6.28
CA GLY A 12 -4.79 13.60 -4.96
C GLY A 12 -5.23 12.27 -4.35
N ILE A 13 -5.86 11.39 -5.13
CA ILE A 13 -6.27 10.05 -4.67
C ILE A 13 -5.04 9.22 -4.26
N VAL A 14 -3.96 9.25 -5.05
CA VAL A 14 -2.72 8.53 -4.74
C VAL A 14 -2.11 9.05 -3.44
N LEU A 15 -2.07 10.36 -3.23
CA LEU A 15 -1.53 10.96 -2.01
C LEU A 15 -2.36 10.62 -0.78
N ILE A 16 -3.69 10.61 -0.88
CA ILE A 16 -4.57 10.18 0.21
C ILE A 16 -4.35 8.71 0.54
N ALA A 17 -4.26 7.84 -0.48
CA ALA A 17 -3.97 6.42 -0.28
C ALA A 17 -2.61 6.21 0.41
N ALA A 18 -1.57 6.93 -0.04
CA ALA A 18 -0.24 6.89 0.58
C ALA A 18 -0.27 7.39 2.04
N GLY A 19 -0.98 8.48 2.32
CA GLY A 19 -1.14 9.02 3.68
C GLY A 19 -1.91 8.09 4.61
N LEU A 20 -2.97 7.43 4.11
CA LEU A 20 -3.71 6.43 4.86
C LEU A 20 -2.85 5.20 5.14
N LEU A 21 -2.13 4.69 4.15
CA LEU A 21 -1.19 3.59 4.33
C LEU A 21 -0.10 3.95 5.34
N TRP A 22 0.44 5.17 5.30
CA TRP A 22 1.44 5.65 6.25
C TRP A 22 0.87 5.77 7.68
N SER A 23 -0.36 6.26 7.83
CA SER A 23 -1.03 6.40 9.12
C SER A 23 -1.42 5.04 9.73
N LEU A 24 -1.97 4.14 8.91
CA LEU A 24 -2.30 2.77 9.29
C LEU A 24 -1.04 1.98 9.61
N ALA A 25 0.02 2.13 8.81
CA ALA A 25 1.31 1.53 9.12
C ALA A 25 1.87 2.12 10.42
N GLY A 26 1.99 3.43 10.57
CA GLY A 26 2.54 4.04 11.79
C GLY A 26 1.76 3.71 13.07
N ARG A 27 0.46 3.37 12.98
CA ARG A 27 -0.40 3.09 14.14
C ARG A 27 -0.61 1.60 14.43
N PHE A 28 -0.60 0.73 13.42
CA PHE A 28 -0.80 -0.72 13.57
C PHE A 28 0.47 -1.56 13.37
N LEU A 29 1.57 -0.96 12.89
CA LEU A 29 2.89 -1.58 12.82
C LEU A 29 3.84 -0.97 13.84
N PRO A 30 4.11 -1.64 14.98
CA PRO A 30 5.50 -1.70 15.40
C PRO A 30 6.26 -2.31 14.20
N LEU A 31 7.09 -1.51 13.53
CA LEU A 31 7.94 -1.89 12.39
C LEU A 31 8.40 -3.36 12.53
N GLY A 32 7.75 -4.28 11.81
CA GLY A 32 8.12 -5.72 11.76
C GLY A 32 7.13 -6.76 12.30
N ARG A 33 5.92 -6.41 12.79
CA ARG A 33 4.92 -7.43 13.20
C ARG A 33 3.48 -7.04 12.83
N LEU A 34 3.06 -7.14 11.56
CA LEU A 34 1.62 -7.10 11.27
C LEU A 34 0.96 -8.39 11.79
N PRO A 35 -0.25 -8.32 12.37
CA PRO A 35 -1.08 -9.50 12.57
C PRO A 35 -1.38 -10.13 11.19
N GLY A 36 -0.85 -11.34 10.96
CA GLY A 36 -0.95 -12.06 9.68
C GLY A 36 0.37 -12.16 8.90
N ASP A 37 1.41 -11.42 9.28
CA ASP A 37 2.77 -11.72 8.82
C ASP A 37 3.30 -12.93 9.59
N ILE A 38 3.83 -13.91 8.85
CA ILE A 38 4.35 -15.13 9.46
C ILE A 38 5.75 -14.83 9.98
N ALA A 39 5.86 -14.59 11.29
CA ALA A 39 7.13 -14.44 11.99
C ALA A 39 7.40 -15.70 12.82
N ILE A 40 8.35 -16.52 12.37
CA ILE A 40 8.83 -17.70 13.09
C ILE A 40 10.18 -17.34 13.69
N GLU A 41 10.22 -17.11 15.00
CA GLU A 41 11.45 -16.94 15.77
C GLU A 41 11.77 -18.25 16.50
N LYS A 42 12.88 -18.89 16.11
CA LYS A 42 13.49 -20.05 16.77
C LYS A 42 14.90 -19.66 17.27
N GLU A 43 15.43 -20.39 18.24
CA GLU A 43 16.67 -20.05 18.98
C GLU A 43 17.88 -19.61 18.12
N ASN A 44 18.00 -20.08 16.86
CA ASN A 44 19.05 -19.66 15.92
C ASN A 44 18.53 -19.18 14.55
N VAL A 45 17.20 -19.13 14.33
CA VAL A 45 16.63 -18.83 13.00
C VAL A 45 15.43 -17.90 13.15
N LYS A 46 15.49 -16.76 12.47
CA LYS A 46 14.37 -15.82 12.34
C LYS A 46 13.87 -15.84 10.90
N PHE A 47 12.64 -16.28 10.68
CA PHE A 47 11.99 -16.26 9.37
C PHE A 47 10.79 -15.31 9.42
N TYR A 48 10.80 -14.28 8.58
CA TYR A 48 9.73 -13.30 8.49
C TYR A 48 9.16 -13.30 7.07
N PHE A 49 7.86 -13.55 6.95
CA PHE A 49 7.16 -13.59 5.67
C PHE A 49 5.96 -12.64 5.68
N PRO A 50 6.09 -11.45 5.06
CA PRO A 50 5.11 -10.39 5.18
C PRO A 50 3.97 -10.52 4.16
N ILE A 51 3.12 -11.53 4.32
CA ILE A 51 1.99 -11.82 3.39
C ILE A 51 1.05 -10.64 3.28
N VAL A 52 0.64 -10.07 4.43
CA VAL A 52 -0.38 -9.03 4.47
C VAL A 52 0.15 -7.76 3.81
N THR A 53 1.41 -7.44 4.05
CA THR A 53 2.10 -6.31 3.40
C THR A 53 2.09 -6.46 1.88
N CYS A 54 2.45 -7.63 1.36
CA CYS A 54 2.47 -7.89 -0.09
C CYS A 54 1.07 -7.75 -0.72
N ILE A 55 0.03 -8.24 -0.04
CA ILE A 55 -1.36 -8.12 -0.51
C ILE A 55 -1.78 -6.64 -0.56
N VAL A 56 -1.52 -5.89 0.50
CA VAL A 56 -1.87 -4.45 0.56
C VAL A 56 -1.17 -3.68 -0.55
N ILE A 57 0.13 -3.88 -0.73
CA ILE A 57 0.90 -3.25 -1.82
C ILE A 57 0.28 -3.60 -3.18
N SER A 58 -0.04 -4.86 -3.41
CA SER A 58 -0.64 -5.32 -4.68
C SER A 58 -1.99 -4.66 -4.96
N VAL A 59 -2.88 -4.60 -3.96
CA VAL A 59 -4.21 -3.97 -4.11
C VAL A 59 -4.07 -2.47 -4.37
N VAL A 60 -3.20 -1.78 -3.63
CA VAL A 60 -2.95 -0.34 -3.81
C VAL A 60 -2.41 -0.08 -5.21
N PHE A 61 -1.38 -0.81 -5.63
CA PHE A 61 -0.80 -0.67 -6.96
C PHE A 61 -1.82 -0.94 -8.06
N SER A 62 -2.65 -1.96 -7.88
CA SER A 62 -3.75 -2.28 -8.80
C SER A 62 -4.79 -1.15 -8.87
N LEU A 63 -5.14 -0.55 -7.74
CA LEU A 63 -6.07 0.58 -7.67
C LEU A 63 -5.50 1.82 -8.38
N VAL A 64 -4.22 2.12 -8.16
CA VAL A 64 -3.52 3.23 -8.84
C VAL A 64 -3.52 3.00 -10.35
N MET A 65 -3.15 1.80 -10.81
CA MET A 65 -3.15 1.45 -12.23
C MET A 65 -4.56 1.50 -12.84
N TYR A 66 -5.59 1.07 -12.09
CA TYR A 66 -6.99 1.16 -12.50
C TYR A 66 -7.45 2.61 -12.67
N VAL A 67 -7.12 3.47 -11.72
CA VAL A 67 -7.43 4.91 -11.77
C VAL A 67 -6.73 5.58 -12.95
N ILE A 68 -5.44 5.31 -13.16
CA ILE A 68 -4.69 5.77 -14.34
C ILE A 68 -5.37 5.30 -15.62
N ARG A 69 -5.73 4.01 -15.72
CA ARG A 69 -6.41 3.47 -16.90
C ARG A 69 -7.74 4.17 -17.18
N ILE A 70 -8.52 4.51 -16.16
CA ILE A 70 -9.78 5.25 -16.32
C ILE A 70 -9.54 6.66 -16.85
N PHE A 71 -8.53 7.36 -16.35
CA PHE A 71 -8.29 8.76 -16.71
C PHE A 71 -7.56 8.94 -18.05
N PHE A 72 -6.74 7.95 -18.45
CA PHE A 72 -6.01 7.92 -19.72
C PHE A 72 -6.76 7.20 -20.85
N LYS A 73 -7.97 6.70 -20.58
CA LYS A 73 -8.94 6.30 -21.60
C LYS A 73 -9.71 7.53 -22.10
#